data_AF-A0A5C7PPQ2-F1
#
_entry.id   AF-A0A5C7PPQ2-F1
#
_cell.length_a   1.000
_cell.length_b   1.000
_cell.length_c   1.000
_cell.angle_alpha   90.00
_cell.angle_beta   90.00
_cell.angle_gamma   90.00
#
_symmetry.space_group_name_H-M   'P 1'
#
loop_
_entity.id
_entity.type
_entity.pdbx_description
1 polymer ?
#
loop_
_entity_poly.entity_id
_entity_poly.type
_entity_poly.pdbx_seq_one_letter_code
_entity_poly.pdbx_strand_id
1 'polypeptide(L)'
;MPVQYGTKRRIPPTKVLNGKGALAYVDDVAIMITTIEKWTEKDINQLLEESARLGQRVTAPAAITHFLGETLGAAASQRKQVVDWMASNDIVPSPRTITLTDSALIRAALTAYSWLTKTEMKAFAAKDLQTGCEWLVRDLDTKADDVVQAVRGCYKILGVIPK
;
A
#
# COMPACT_ATOMS: atom_id res chain seq x y z
N MET A 1 -16.32 -18.93 1.77
CA MET A 1 -16.07 -18.60 0.35
C MET A 1 -14.60 -18.23 0.22
N PRO A 2 -13.87 -18.72 -0.79
CA PRO A 2 -12.52 -18.23 -1.05
C PRO A 2 -12.61 -16.72 -1.32
N VAL A 3 -11.83 -15.93 -0.60
CA VAL A 3 -11.75 -14.47 -0.81
C VAL A 3 -11.27 -14.26 -2.23
N GLN A 4 -12.09 -13.59 -3.06
CA GLN A 4 -11.75 -13.31 -4.44
C GLN A 4 -10.83 -12.08 -4.46
N TYR A 5 -9.53 -12.29 -4.30
CA TYR A 5 -8.56 -11.27 -4.68
C TYR A 5 -8.62 -11.05 -6.19
N GLY A 6 -8.50 -9.79 -6.61
CA GLY A 6 -8.93 -9.33 -7.93
C GLY A 6 -8.20 -9.99 -9.12
N THR A 7 -8.82 -9.84 -10.29
CA THR A 7 -8.22 -10.14 -11.59
C THR A 7 -6.93 -9.33 -11.79
N LYS A 8 -5.93 -9.92 -12.45
CA LYS A 8 -4.71 -9.22 -12.88
C LYS A 8 -5.11 -7.93 -13.60
N ARG A 9 -4.62 -6.80 -13.10
CA ARG A 9 -4.96 -5.48 -13.64
C ARG A 9 -3.75 -4.57 -13.65
N ARG A 10 -3.67 -3.75 -14.69
CA ARG A 10 -2.62 -2.74 -14.85
C ARG A 10 -3.24 -1.36 -14.81
N ILE A 11 -2.96 -0.63 -13.75
CA ILE A 11 -3.32 0.77 -13.60
C ILE A 11 -2.01 1.54 -13.48
N PRO A 12 -1.69 2.44 -14.42
CA PRO A 12 -0.47 3.20 -14.35
C PRO A 12 -0.48 4.10 -13.10
N PRO A 13 0.70 4.54 -12.62
CA PRO A 13 0.80 5.53 -11.56
C PRO A 13 -0.17 6.70 -11.77
N THR A 14 -1.11 6.83 -10.84
CA THR A 14 -2.22 7.78 -10.92
C THR A 14 -2.22 8.65 -9.68
N LYS A 15 -2.25 9.98 -9.87
CA LYS A 15 -2.35 10.93 -8.76
C LYS A 15 -3.72 10.80 -8.09
N VAL A 16 -3.69 10.82 -6.76
CA VAL A 16 -4.84 10.78 -5.87
C VAL A 16 -4.64 11.82 -4.76
N LEU A 17 -5.61 12.01 -3.87
CA LEU A 17 -5.50 12.91 -2.73
C LEU A 17 -5.04 14.33 -3.12
N ASN A 18 -5.64 14.85 -4.19
CA ASN A 18 -5.29 16.16 -4.76
C ASN A 18 -3.77 16.32 -5.06
N GLY A 19 -3.14 15.22 -5.49
CA GLY A 19 -1.72 15.18 -5.84
C GLY A 19 -0.78 14.85 -4.68
N LYS A 20 -1.29 14.58 -3.48
CA LYS A 20 -0.50 14.15 -2.30
C LYS A 20 -0.38 12.64 -2.15
N GLY A 21 -0.93 11.88 -3.10
CA GLY A 21 -0.77 10.44 -3.15
C GLY A 21 -0.70 9.93 -4.58
N ALA A 22 -0.16 8.73 -4.73
CA ALA A 22 -0.13 7.99 -5.97
C ALA A 22 -0.60 6.55 -5.71
N LEU A 23 -1.51 6.09 -6.57
CA LEU A 23 -1.96 4.70 -6.62
C LEU A 23 -1.56 4.08 -7.94
N ALA A 24 -1.19 2.80 -7.91
CA ALA A 24 -0.97 1.99 -9.10
C ALA A 24 -1.37 0.54 -8.83
N TYR A 25 -1.62 -0.21 -9.90
CA TYR A 25 -1.79 -1.65 -9.84
C TYR A 25 -0.92 -2.31 -10.90
N VAL A 26 -0.22 -3.36 -10.51
CA VAL A 26 0.56 -4.22 -11.40
C VAL A 26 0.13 -5.65 -11.11
N ASP A 27 -0.76 -6.16 -11.95
CA ASP A 27 -1.29 -7.52 -11.90
C ASP A 27 -1.83 -7.85 -10.50
N ASP A 28 -1.08 -8.59 -9.68
CA ASP A 28 -1.47 -9.04 -8.34
C ASP A 28 -1.04 -8.07 -7.20
N VAL A 29 -0.50 -6.90 -7.54
CA VAL A 29 0.07 -5.95 -6.58
C VAL A 29 -0.62 -4.58 -6.65
N ALA A 30 -1.13 -4.11 -5.51
CA ALA A 30 -1.55 -2.74 -5.31
C ALA A 30 -0.39 -1.90 -4.75
N ILE A 31 -0.25 -0.66 -5.21
CA ILE A 31 0.81 0.26 -4.78
C ILE A 31 0.16 1.55 -4.29
N MET A 32 0.55 1.99 -3.09
CA MET A 32 0.11 3.25 -2.49
C MET A 32 1.29 4.02 -1.92
N ILE A 33 1.46 5.25 -2.39
CA ILE A 33 2.51 6.16 -1.89
C ILE A 33 1.85 7.48 -1.52
N THR A 34 2.14 8.02 -0.34
CA THR A 34 1.56 9.29 0.11
C THR A 34 2.60 10.22 0.71
N THR A 35 2.35 11.53 0.58
CA THR A 35 3.15 12.62 1.14
C THR A 35 2.34 13.44 2.15
N ILE A 36 1.34 12.82 2.78
CA ILE A 36 0.45 13.51 3.72
C ILE A 36 1.18 13.67 5.06
N GLU A 37 1.40 14.91 5.46
CA GLU A 37 2.04 15.25 6.75
C GLU A 37 1.10 15.13 7.95
N LYS A 38 -0.21 15.25 7.70
CA LYS A 38 -1.23 15.11 8.74
C LYS A 38 -2.53 14.61 8.14
N TRP A 39 -2.98 13.44 8.58
CA TRP A 39 -4.22 12.85 8.10
C TRP A 39 -5.45 13.50 8.73
N THR A 40 -6.38 13.95 7.88
CA THR A 40 -7.75 14.27 8.29
C THR A 40 -8.70 13.14 7.93
N GLU A 41 -9.87 13.09 8.56
CA GLU A 41 -10.92 12.12 8.21
C GLU A 41 -11.32 12.22 6.73
N LYS A 42 -11.35 13.45 6.19
CA LYS A 42 -11.62 13.72 4.78
C LYS A 42 -10.56 13.08 3.87
N ASP A 43 -9.29 13.21 4.22
CA ASP A 43 -8.20 12.60 3.43
C ASP A 43 -8.29 11.07 3.43
N ILE A 44 -8.64 10.48 4.58
CA ILE A 44 -8.81 9.02 4.71
C ILE A 44 -9.97 8.54 3.85
N ASN A 45 -11.14 9.19 3.95
CA ASN A 45 -12.31 8.83 3.15
C ASN A 45 -12.04 9.01 1.65
N GLN A 46 -11.38 10.11 1.27
CA GLN A 46 -11.00 10.34 -0.13
C GLN A 46 -10.05 9.25 -0.64
N LEU A 47 -9.03 8.87 0.14
CA LEU A 47 -8.11 7.78 -0.22
C LEU A 47 -8.86 6.47 -0.44
N LEU A 48 -9.76 6.11 0.47
CA LEU A 48 -10.50 4.85 0.41
C LEU A 48 -11.43 4.80 -0.81
N GLU A 49 -12.15 5.87 -1.10
CA GLU A 49 -13.00 5.98 -2.30
C GLU A 49 -12.17 5.94 -3.59
N GLU A 50 -11.05 6.67 -3.66
CA GLU A 50 -10.18 6.67 -4.83
C GLU A 50 -9.52 5.29 -5.04
N SER A 51 -9.11 4.62 -3.95
CA SER A 51 -8.55 3.28 -3.99
C SER A 51 -9.57 2.25 -4.43
N ALA A 52 -10.80 2.32 -3.92
CA ALA A 52 -11.86 1.41 -4.31
C ALA A 52 -12.34 1.65 -5.75
N ARG A 53 -12.39 2.91 -6.20
CA ARG A 53 -12.71 3.23 -7.60
C ARG A 53 -11.65 2.63 -8.54
N LEU A 54 -10.37 2.83 -8.25
CA LEU A 54 -9.28 2.29 -9.08
C LEU A 54 -9.20 0.75 -8.99
N GLY A 55 -9.33 0.19 -7.79
CA GLY A 55 -9.34 -1.24 -7.54
C GLY A 55 -10.66 -1.95 -7.88
N GLN A 56 -11.66 -1.24 -8.42
CA GLN A 56 -13.00 -1.77 -8.69
C GLN A 56 -13.63 -2.47 -7.46
N ARG A 57 -13.40 -1.92 -6.26
CA ARG A 57 -13.83 -2.46 -4.96
C ARG A 57 -13.28 -3.85 -4.64
N VAL A 58 -12.22 -4.29 -5.33
CA VAL A 58 -11.55 -5.55 -5.07
C VAL A 58 -10.08 -5.30 -4.79
N THR A 59 -9.55 -5.78 -3.67
CA THR A 59 -8.12 -5.64 -3.34
C THR A 59 -7.25 -6.59 -4.14
N ALA A 60 -5.94 -6.29 -4.17
CA ALA A 60 -4.94 -7.16 -4.78
C ALA A 60 -4.43 -8.18 -3.75
N PRO A 61 -3.94 -9.36 -4.17
CA PRO A 61 -3.28 -10.33 -3.28
C PRO A 61 -2.11 -9.76 -2.47
N ALA A 62 -1.42 -8.77 -3.03
CA ALA A 62 -0.29 -8.11 -2.42
C ALA A 62 -0.43 -6.58 -2.44
N ALA A 63 0.14 -5.90 -1.45
CA ALA A 63 0.19 -4.43 -1.45
C ALA A 63 1.55 -3.86 -1.00
N ILE A 64 1.91 -2.72 -1.58
CA ILE A 64 3.05 -1.88 -1.20
C ILE A 64 2.50 -0.57 -0.66
N THR A 65 2.99 -0.16 0.51
CA THR A 65 2.73 1.18 1.06
C THR A 65 4.03 1.93 1.28
N HIS A 66 4.04 3.24 1.04
CA HIS A 66 5.11 4.14 1.47
C HIS A 66 4.50 5.47 1.93
N PHE A 67 4.65 5.75 3.22
CA PHE A 67 4.26 7.02 3.83
C PHE A 67 5.50 7.90 3.96
N LEU A 68 5.63 8.89 3.07
CA LEU A 68 6.74 9.86 3.08
C LEU A 68 6.52 10.98 4.13
N GLY A 69 5.28 11.15 4.60
CA GLY A 69 4.92 11.99 5.74
C GLY A 69 4.43 11.17 6.93
N GLU A 70 3.27 11.51 7.48
CA GLU A 70 2.62 10.76 8.55
C GLU A 70 2.11 9.40 8.06
N THR A 71 2.38 8.36 8.85
CA THR A 71 1.87 7.01 8.61
C THR A 71 0.36 6.96 8.85
N LEU A 72 -0.40 6.56 7.83
CA LEU A 72 -1.83 6.32 7.99
C LEU A 72 -2.07 5.19 8.99
N GLY A 73 -2.96 5.42 9.95
CA GLY A 73 -3.27 4.41 10.96
C GLY A 73 -2.28 4.44 12.13
N ALA A 74 -1.51 5.50 12.33
CA ALA A 74 -0.76 5.72 13.56
C ALA A 74 -1.70 5.88 14.78
N ALA A 75 -2.83 6.58 14.59
CA ALA A 75 -3.87 6.69 15.61
C ALA A 75 -4.87 5.51 15.55
N ALA A 76 -5.35 5.07 16.72
CA ALA A 76 -6.33 3.98 16.81
C ALA A 76 -7.66 4.31 16.10
N SER A 77 -8.10 5.58 16.15
CA SER A 77 -9.29 6.06 15.46
C SER A 77 -9.18 5.91 13.94
N GLN A 78 -8.02 6.23 13.37
CA GLN A 78 -7.76 6.07 11.92
C GLN A 78 -7.81 4.60 11.51
N ARG A 79 -7.22 3.70 12.31
CA ARG A 79 -7.29 2.25 12.06
C ARG A 79 -8.73 1.74 12.09
N LYS A 80 -9.50 2.15 13.11
CA LYS A 80 -10.91 1.79 13.22
C LYS A 80 -11.72 2.29 12.02
N GLN A 81 -11.53 3.55 11.62
CA GLN A 81 -12.21 4.13 10.47
C GLN A 81 -11.95 3.33 9.18
N VAL A 82 -10.68 2.98 8.89
CA VAL A 82 -10.34 2.17 7.71
C VAL A 82 -11.01 0.80 7.75
N VAL A 83 -10.95 0.11 8.90
CA VAL A 83 -11.58 -1.22 9.06
C VAL A 83 -13.10 -1.16 8.89
N ASP A 84 -13.75 -0.21 9.55
CA ASP A 84 -15.21 -0.06 9.49
C ASP A 84 -15.68 0.28 8.07
N TRP A 85 -14.95 1.16 7.37
CA TRP A 85 -15.26 1.53 5.99
C TRP A 85 -15.10 0.36 5.03
N MET A 86 -14.01 -0.42 5.15
CA MET A 86 -13.78 -1.61 4.34
C MET A 86 -14.86 -2.67 4.57
N ALA A 87 -15.22 -2.92 5.83
CA ALA A 87 -16.28 -3.85 6.19
C ALA A 87 -17.64 -3.42 5.62
N SER A 88 -17.96 -2.13 5.68
CA SER A 88 -19.22 -1.58 5.14
C SER A 88 -19.31 -1.60 3.60
N ASN A 89 -18.18 -1.83 2.92
CA ASN A 89 -18.10 -1.90 1.46
C ASN A 89 -17.76 -3.30 0.93
N ASP A 90 -17.78 -4.33 1.79
CA ASP A 90 -17.43 -5.72 1.47
C ASP A 90 -16.01 -5.88 0.88
N ILE A 91 -15.08 -5.03 1.32
CA ILE A 91 -13.69 -5.03 0.85
C ILE A 91 -12.80 -5.77 1.86
N VAL A 92 -12.15 -6.84 1.40
CA VAL A 92 -11.19 -7.60 2.21
C VAL A 92 -9.78 -7.01 2.04
N PRO A 93 -9.00 -6.77 3.10
CA PRO A 93 -7.63 -6.26 2.97
C PRO A 93 -6.68 -7.24 2.28
N SER A 94 -5.62 -6.70 1.67
CA SER A 94 -4.56 -7.51 1.08
C SER A 94 -3.86 -8.36 2.16
N PRO A 95 -3.71 -9.68 1.96
CA PRO A 95 -3.18 -10.59 2.96
C PRO A 95 -1.66 -10.45 3.13
N ARG A 96 -0.97 -10.02 2.06
CA ARG A 96 0.47 -9.80 2.04
C ARG A 96 0.80 -8.34 1.78
N THR A 97 1.57 -7.73 2.66
CA THR A 97 1.91 -6.31 2.53
C THR A 97 3.38 -6.04 2.80
N ILE A 98 3.94 -5.08 2.08
CA ILE A 98 5.19 -4.42 2.48
C ILE A 98 4.96 -2.94 2.74
N THR A 99 5.69 -2.43 3.72
CA THR A 99 5.78 -0.99 3.99
C THR A 99 7.22 -0.52 3.77
N LEU A 100 7.40 0.45 2.89
CA LEU A 100 8.67 1.11 2.69
C LEU A 100 8.81 2.24 3.72
N THR A 101 9.93 2.26 4.42
CA THR A 101 10.26 3.29 5.41
C THR A 101 11.74 3.28 5.75
N ASP A 102 12.35 4.47 5.83
CA ASP A 102 13.76 4.60 6.20
C ASP A 102 13.98 4.53 7.72
N SER A 103 12.91 4.60 8.52
CA SER A 103 12.98 4.45 9.98
C SER A 103 13.22 3.00 10.39
N ALA A 104 14.41 2.71 10.91
CA ALA A 104 14.75 1.40 11.48
C ALA A 104 13.81 1.01 12.63
N LEU A 105 13.37 1.99 13.44
CA LEU A 105 12.43 1.77 14.53
C LEU A 105 11.07 1.29 14.02
N ILE A 106 10.53 1.93 12.97
CA ILE A 106 9.26 1.51 12.37
C ILE A 106 9.40 0.11 11.75
N ARG A 107 10.52 -0.18 11.08
CA ARG A 107 10.76 -1.53 10.53
C ARG A 107 10.77 -2.61 11.62
N ALA A 108 11.41 -2.35 12.75
CA ALA A 108 11.42 -3.25 13.89
C ALA A 108 10.01 -3.44 14.49
N ALA A 109 9.24 -2.35 14.64
CA ALA A 109 7.88 -2.39 15.15
C ALA A 109 6.93 -3.20 14.25
N LEU A 110 6.99 -3.00 12.93
CA LEU A 110 6.18 -3.75 11.96
C LEU A 110 6.56 -5.25 11.94
N THR A 111 7.85 -5.55 12.09
CA THR A 111 8.32 -6.94 12.23
C THR A 111 7.73 -7.59 13.48
N ALA A 112 7.82 -6.94 14.64
CA ALA A 112 7.23 -7.45 15.89
C ALA A 112 5.69 -7.61 15.76
N TYR A 113 5.01 -6.64 15.15
CA TYR A 113 3.58 -6.71 14.90
C TYR A 113 3.19 -7.89 14.01
N SER A 114 3.97 -8.17 12.95
CA SER A 114 3.74 -9.31 12.06
C SER A 114 3.81 -10.65 12.82
N TRP A 115 4.74 -10.79 13.78
CA TRP A 115 4.86 -12.00 14.60
C TRP A 115 3.67 -12.17 15.55
N LEU A 116 3.23 -11.09 16.18
CA LEU A 116 2.10 -11.10 17.12
C LEU A 116 0.77 -11.40 16.42
N THR A 117 0.56 -10.80 15.25
CA THR A 117 -0.70 -10.92 14.51
C THR A 117 -0.70 -12.07 13.50
N LYS A 118 0.45 -12.71 13.27
CA LYS A 118 0.67 -13.73 12.24
C LYS A 118 0.24 -13.25 10.84
N THR A 119 0.30 -11.94 10.61
CA THR A 119 0.00 -11.32 9.31
C THR A 119 1.25 -11.37 8.42
N GLU A 120 1.04 -11.50 7.11
CA GLU A 120 2.15 -11.57 6.17
C GLU A 120 2.63 -10.16 5.80
N MET A 121 3.29 -9.51 6.75
CA MET A 121 3.76 -8.13 6.65
C MET A 121 5.26 -8.03 6.84
N LYS A 122 5.93 -7.22 6.00
CA LYS A 122 7.34 -6.84 6.20
C LYS A 122 7.55 -5.36 5.94
N ALA A 123 8.66 -4.84 6.43
CA ALA A 123 9.08 -3.48 6.15
C ALA A 123 10.51 -3.45 5.63
N PHE A 124 10.75 -2.60 4.63
CA PHE A 124 12.04 -2.46 3.95
C PHE A 124 12.44 -0.97 3.90
N ALA A 125 13.74 -0.68 3.89
CA ALA A 125 14.20 0.66 3.55
C ALA A 125 13.92 0.95 2.07
N ALA A 126 13.79 2.21 1.67
CA ALA A 126 13.45 2.52 0.28
C ALA A 126 14.56 2.09 -0.70
N LYS A 127 15.83 2.14 -0.27
CA LYS A 127 16.98 1.58 -1.01
C LYS A 127 16.89 0.08 -1.29
N ASP A 128 16.13 -0.68 -0.47
CA ASP A 128 15.98 -2.13 -0.57
C ASP A 128 14.68 -2.52 -1.32
N LEU A 129 14.12 -1.58 -2.10
CA LEU A 129 12.87 -1.75 -2.84
C LEU A 129 12.84 -3.03 -3.69
N GLN A 130 13.93 -3.36 -4.39
CA GLN A 130 14.00 -4.56 -5.23
C GLN A 130 13.75 -5.83 -4.40
N THR A 131 14.50 -6.00 -3.31
CA THR A 131 14.36 -7.15 -2.41
C THR A 131 12.97 -7.20 -1.77
N GLY A 132 12.40 -6.03 -1.43
CA GLY A 132 11.03 -5.95 -0.95
C GLY A 132 10.00 -6.45 -1.96
N CYS A 133 10.13 -6.04 -3.22
CA CYS A 133 9.27 -6.48 -4.32
C CYS A 133 9.42 -7.98 -4.60
N GLU A 134 10.64 -8.52 -4.61
CA GLU A 134 10.91 -9.96 -4.75
C GLU A 134 10.23 -10.78 -3.64
N TRP A 135 10.35 -10.33 -2.38
CA TRP A 135 9.68 -11.00 -1.26
C TRP A 135 8.15 -10.95 -1.39
N LEU A 136 7.62 -9.81 -1.85
CA LEU A 136 6.19 -9.58 -1.98
C LEU A 136 5.58 -10.51 -3.04
N VAL A 137 6.25 -10.70 -4.18
CA VAL A 137 5.71 -11.44 -5.32
C VAL A 137 6.13 -12.92 -5.37
N ARG A 138 6.84 -13.44 -4.37
CA ARG A 138 7.52 -14.75 -4.41
C ARG A 138 6.68 -16.00 -4.75
N ASP A 139 5.35 -15.88 -4.73
CA ASP A 139 4.39 -16.95 -5.09
C ASP A 139 3.31 -16.44 -6.05
N LEU A 140 3.56 -15.31 -6.70
CA LEU A 140 2.66 -14.65 -7.66
C LEU A 140 3.30 -14.68 -9.04
N ASP A 141 2.48 -14.63 -10.09
CA ASP A 141 2.97 -14.52 -11.47
C ASP A 141 3.54 -13.12 -11.79
N THR A 142 3.26 -12.14 -10.92
CA THR A 142 3.68 -10.75 -11.07
C THR A 142 5.21 -10.62 -10.96
N LYS A 143 5.85 -9.97 -11.94
CA LYS A 143 7.29 -9.74 -11.93
C LYS A 143 7.68 -8.61 -10.98
N ALA A 144 8.70 -8.84 -10.15
CA ALA A 144 9.22 -7.83 -9.22
C ALA A 144 9.64 -6.54 -9.94
N ASP A 145 10.33 -6.65 -11.07
CA ASP A 145 10.80 -5.48 -11.84
C ASP A 145 9.66 -4.57 -12.31
N ASP A 146 8.54 -5.15 -12.77
CA ASP A 146 7.36 -4.36 -13.19
C ASP A 146 6.79 -3.56 -12.02
N VAL A 147 6.76 -4.17 -10.83
CA VAL A 147 6.31 -3.53 -9.59
C VAL A 147 7.27 -2.41 -9.18
N VAL A 148 8.59 -2.64 -9.26
CA VAL A 148 9.61 -1.62 -8.99
C VAL A 148 9.47 -0.43 -9.92
N GLN A 149 9.24 -0.66 -11.22
CA GLN A 149 9.02 0.43 -12.19
C GLN A 149 7.75 1.21 -11.87
N ALA A 150 6.67 0.55 -11.47
CA ALA A 150 5.44 1.22 -11.07
C ALA A 150 5.64 2.06 -9.79
N VAL A 151 6.35 1.55 -8.78
CA VAL A 151 6.72 2.32 -7.57
C VAL A 151 7.55 3.55 -7.92
N ARG A 152 8.55 3.41 -8.80
CA ARG A 152 9.35 4.55 -9.29
C ARG A 152 8.51 5.54 -10.09
N GLY A 153 7.56 5.06 -10.88
CA GLY A 153 6.59 5.89 -11.58
C GLY A 153 5.71 6.69 -10.63
N CYS A 154 5.27 6.10 -9.51
CA CYS A 154 4.55 6.79 -8.44
C CYS A 154 5.41 7.92 -7.82
N TYR A 155 6.69 7.66 -7.51
CA TYR A 155 7.60 8.71 -7.04
C TYR A 155 7.76 9.85 -8.05
N LYS A 156 7.93 9.50 -9.33
CA LYS A 156 8.08 10.48 -10.42
C LYS A 156 6.87 11.40 -10.55
N ILE A 157 5.65 10.86 -10.55
CA ILE A 157 4.45 11.70 -10.66
C ILE A 157 4.24 12.56 -9.42
N LEU A 158 4.65 12.10 -8.24
CA LEU A 158 4.61 12.86 -7.00
C LEU A 158 5.72 13.92 -6.90
N GLY A 159 6.75 13.87 -7.76
CA GLY A 159 7.88 14.78 -7.71
C GLY A 159 8.77 14.56 -6.48
N VAL A 160 8.83 13.32 -5.98
CA VAL A 160 9.62 12.95 -4.80
C VAL A 160 10.77 12.03 -5.18
N ILE A 161 11.88 12.14 -4.46
CA ILE A 161 13.02 11.24 -4.57
C ILE A 161 13.08 10.47 -3.25
N PRO A 162 12.86 9.14 -3.25
CA PRO A 162 13.00 8.35 -2.04
C PRO A 162 14.47 8.41 -1.55
N LYS A 163 14.67 8.46 -0.23
CA LYS A 163 16.00 8.53 0.38
C LYS A 163 16.63 7.15 0.57
#